data_AF-B4VHU5-F1
#
_entry.id   AF-B4VHU5-F1
#
_cell.length_a   1.000
_cell.length_b   1.000
_cell.length_c   1.000
_cell.angle_alpha   90.00
_cell.angle_beta   90.00
_cell.angle_gamma   90.00
#
_symmetry.space_group_name_H-M   'P 1'
#
loop_
_entity.id
_entity.type
_entity.pdbx_description
1 polymer ?
#
loop_
_entity_poly.entity_id
_entity_poly.type
_entity_poly.pdbx_seq_one_letter_code
_entity_poly.pdbx_strand_id
1 'polypeptide(L)'
;MGQWFEQIFDEGWQAIEQFFGAKSNLQPQFRGELASITPRGERGLQLLPEADVMRAKLLDLGLQLGTKMIALLVALTQETDGRISLFVQVYPAMGESYLSPHLKLILQSDPGEVLQEVESRGQDVCIQLRPFKVEPGTHFSLQVILGEISITESFVV
;
A
#
# COMPACT_ATOMS: atom_id res chain seq x y z
N MET A 1 -15.99 4.15 12.51
CA MET A 1 -15.21 3.38 11.52
C MET A 1 -15.43 4.08 10.19
N GLY A 2 -14.40 4.71 9.61
CA GLY A 2 -14.56 5.71 8.52
C GLY A 2 -13.64 6.95 8.63
N GLN A 3 -12.71 7.00 9.58
CA GLN A 3 -12.02 8.25 9.97
C GLN A 3 -10.65 8.46 9.32
N TRP A 4 -10.41 7.83 8.17
CA TRP A 4 -9.12 7.95 7.45
C TRP A 4 -8.83 9.40 7.05
N PHE A 5 -9.85 10.17 6.66
CA PHE A 5 -9.73 11.61 6.37
C PHE A 5 -9.52 12.46 7.62
N GLU A 6 -9.95 11.99 8.79
CA GLU A 6 -9.72 12.65 10.09
C GLU A 6 -8.35 12.29 10.69
N GLN A 7 -7.51 11.57 9.93
CA GLN A 7 -6.17 11.13 10.34
C GLN A 7 -6.16 10.13 11.51
N ILE A 8 -7.27 9.41 11.70
CA ILE A 8 -7.38 8.34 12.70
C ILE A 8 -7.26 7.01 11.97
N PHE A 9 -6.23 6.24 12.33
CA PHE A 9 -5.86 4.99 11.66
C PHE A 9 -5.73 3.84 12.67
N ASP A 10 -5.92 2.62 12.18
CA ASP A 10 -5.70 1.40 12.96
C ASP A 10 -4.21 1.19 13.25
N GLU A 11 -3.91 0.30 14.22
CA GLU A 11 -2.55 0.04 14.68
C GLU A 11 -1.62 -0.43 13.54
N GLY A 12 -0.43 0.18 13.46
CA GLY A 12 0.62 -0.16 12.49
C GLY A 12 0.62 0.67 11.20
N TRP A 13 -0.43 1.44 10.92
CA TRP A 13 -0.42 2.41 9.82
C TRP A 13 0.42 3.64 10.19
N GLN A 14 1.38 3.97 9.34
CA GLN A 14 2.23 5.15 9.53
C GLN A 14 2.23 6.02 8.28
N ALA A 15 2.67 7.26 8.47
CA ALA A 15 2.84 8.20 7.37
C ALA A 15 3.94 7.67 6.43
N ILE A 16 3.71 7.78 5.12
CA ILE A 16 4.60 7.22 4.10
C ILE A 16 6.03 7.78 4.26
N GLU A 17 6.18 9.01 4.70
CA GLU A 17 7.46 9.67 4.93
C GLU A 17 8.32 8.93 5.97
N GLN A 18 7.71 8.17 6.89
CA GLN A 18 8.46 7.36 7.87
C GLN A 18 9.08 6.12 7.23
N PHE A 19 8.48 5.59 6.17
CA PHE A 19 9.02 4.46 5.41
C PHE A 19 9.99 4.89 4.31
N PHE A 20 9.80 6.10 3.74
CA PHE A 20 10.49 6.56 2.53
C PHE A 20 11.38 7.80 2.73
N GLY A 21 11.40 8.40 3.94
CA GLY A 21 12.24 9.56 4.27
C GLY A 21 13.74 9.24 4.34
N ALA A 22 14.59 10.25 4.56
CA ALA A 22 16.06 10.17 4.51
C ALA A 22 16.72 9.08 5.39
N LYS A 23 15.97 8.49 6.33
CA LYS A 23 16.38 7.36 7.20
C LYS A 23 15.76 6.01 6.80
N SER A 24 15.19 5.92 5.60
CA SER A 24 14.60 4.70 5.06
C SER A 24 15.67 3.64 4.73
N ASN A 25 15.38 2.38 5.10
CA ASN A 25 16.14 1.18 4.70
C ASN A 25 15.84 0.71 3.27
N LEU A 26 15.11 1.50 2.47
CA LEU A 26 14.86 1.18 1.07
C LEU A 26 16.12 1.41 0.23
N GLN A 27 16.32 0.52 -0.75
CA GLN A 27 17.49 0.54 -1.60
C GLN A 27 17.58 1.82 -2.44
N PRO A 28 18.79 2.25 -2.83
CA PRO A 28 19.03 3.49 -3.58
C PRO A 28 18.23 3.64 -4.89
N GLN A 29 17.89 2.54 -5.57
CA GLN A 29 17.04 2.62 -6.78
C GLN A 29 15.66 3.23 -6.50
N PHE A 30 15.09 2.93 -5.33
CA PHE A 30 13.83 3.51 -4.88
C PHE A 30 14.04 4.92 -4.35
N ARG A 31 15.19 5.23 -3.73
CA ARG A 31 15.53 6.62 -3.34
C ARG A 31 15.62 7.57 -4.53
N GLY A 32 16.14 7.14 -5.68
CA GLY A 32 16.20 7.99 -6.89
C GLY A 32 14.82 8.32 -7.48
N GLU A 33 13.89 7.36 -7.41
CA GLU A 33 12.50 7.54 -7.79
C GLU A 33 11.68 8.33 -6.73
N LEU A 34 12.14 8.33 -5.47
CA LEU A 34 11.50 8.96 -4.31
C LEU A 34 12.24 10.20 -3.78
N ALA A 35 13.33 10.69 -4.39
CA ALA A 35 14.19 11.78 -3.88
C ALA A 35 13.52 13.16 -3.82
N SER A 36 12.20 13.21 -3.94
CA SER A 36 11.36 14.37 -4.15
C SER A 36 10.36 14.61 -3.03
N ILE A 37 10.37 13.79 -1.97
CA ILE A 37 9.58 14.02 -0.72
C ILE A 37 10.12 15.21 0.11
N THR A 38 10.94 16.08 -0.48
CA THR A 38 11.40 17.29 0.20
C THR A 38 10.31 18.38 0.16
N PRO A 39 10.23 19.27 1.16
CA PRO A 39 9.13 20.24 1.30
C PRO A 39 9.20 21.40 0.29
N ARG A 40 9.93 21.24 -0.82
CA ARG A 40 10.30 22.34 -1.70
C ARG A 40 10.11 21.96 -3.17
N GLY A 41 8.85 21.90 -3.59
CA GLY A 41 8.38 22.46 -4.86
C GLY A 41 8.96 21.94 -6.18
N GLU A 42 9.73 20.86 -6.21
CA GLU A 42 10.33 20.36 -7.45
C GLU A 42 9.99 18.89 -7.64
N ARG A 43 8.97 18.68 -8.48
CA ARG A 43 8.48 17.43 -9.06
C ARG A 43 9.19 16.16 -8.56
N GLY A 44 8.52 15.47 -7.65
CA GLY A 44 8.54 14.04 -7.76
C GLY A 44 7.58 13.34 -6.82
N LEU A 45 6.72 12.59 -7.49
CA LEU A 45 6.44 11.19 -7.33
C LEU A 45 5.55 10.89 -8.53
N GLN A 46 6.14 10.53 -9.67
CA GLN A 46 5.35 10.06 -10.81
C GLN A 46 4.85 8.61 -10.63
N LEU A 47 5.06 8.05 -9.42
CA LEU A 47 4.70 6.68 -9.06
C LEU A 47 3.45 6.58 -8.19
N LEU A 48 3.02 7.68 -7.56
CA LEU A 48 1.84 7.72 -6.68
C LEU A 48 0.99 8.95 -7.06
N PRO A 49 -0.34 8.82 -7.18
CA PRO A 49 -1.20 9.97 -7.44
C PRO A 49 -1.15 10.96 -6.27
N GLU A 50 -1.38 12.25 -6.56
CA GLU A 50 -1.64 13.24 -5.52
C GLU A 50 -2.91 12.82 -4.77
N ALA A 51 -2.81 12.69 -3.44
CA ALA A 51 -3.85 12.11 -2.60
C ALA A 51 -3.99 12.87 -1.28
N ASP A 52 -5.23 12.96 -0.80
CA ASP A 52 -5.55 13.65 0.46
C ASP A 52 -5.01 12.89 1.67
N VAL A 53 -5.00 11.56 1.58
CA VAL A 53 -4.49 10.67 2.61
C VAL A 53 -3.59 9.63 1.96
N MET A 54 -2.38 9.47 2.48
CA MET A 54 -1.45 8.43 2.04
C MET A 54 -0.79 7.78 3.25
N ARG A 55 -0.96 6.46 3.36
CA ARG A 55 -0.46 5.67 4.49
C ARG A 55 0.16 4.38 4.02
N ALA A 56 1.12 3.90 4.79
CA ALA A 56 1.70 2.59 4.59
C ALA A 56 1.74 1.79 5.89
N LYS A 57 1.72 0.48 5.76
CA LYS A 57 1.83 -0.47 6.87
C LYS A 57 2.88 -1.52 6.50
N LEU A 58 3.84 -1.74 7.39
CA LEU A 58 4.77 -2.87 7.25
C LEU A 58 4.07 -4.14 7.68
N LEU A 59 4.10 -5.15 6.81
CA LEU A 59 3.55 -6.47 7.08
C LEU A 59 4.70 -7.48 7.08
N ASP A 60 4.73 -8.31 8.13
CA ASP A 60 5.66 -9.43 8.23
C ASP A 60 4.99 -10.69 7.67
N LEU A 61 5.49 -11.16 6.53
CA LEU A 61 5.04 -12.38 5.87
C LEU A 61 5.94 -13.58 6.21
N GLY A 62 6.75 -13.48 7.27
CA GLY A 62 7.73 -14.49 7.61
C GLY A 62 7.17 -15.64 8.45
N LEU A 63 7.33 -16.88 7.97
CA LEU A 63 7.59 -18.05 8.83
C LEU A 63 8.39 -19.07 8.00
N GLN A 64 9.65 -19.30 8.39
CA GLN A 64 10.59 -20.41 8.05
C GLN A 64 11.87 -20.12 7.23
N LEU A 65 11.98 -19.10 6.37
CA LEU A 65 13.22 -18.86 5.60
C LEU A 65 13.74 -17.41 5.59
N GLY A 66 13.45 -16.65 6.65
CA GLY A 66 13.91 -15.27 6.83
C GLY A 66 12.75 -14.28 6.94
N THR A 67 13.02 -13.13 7.55
CA THR A 67 12.06 -12.03 7.75
C THR A 67 11.72 -11.42 6.39
N LYS A 68 10.58 -11.81 5.81
CA LYS A 68 10.06 -11.26 4.55
C LYS A 68 9.05 -10.17 4.86
N MET A 69 9.55 -8.94 4.94
CA MET A 69 8.75 -7.76 5.19
C MET A 69 8.33 -7.13 3.86
N ILE A 70 7.09 -6.67 3.80
CA ILE A 70 6.57 -5.85 2.71
C ILE A 70 5.96 -4.58 3.27
N ALA A 71 5.81 -3.56 2.44
CA ALA A 71 5.02 -2.38 2.75
C ALA A 71 3.74 -2.37 1.92
N LEU A 72 2.59 -2.40 2.59
CA LEU A 72 1.28 -2.15 1.98
C LEU A 72 1.00 -0.65 2.02
N LEU A 73 0.79 -0.04 0.86
CA LEU A 73 0.52 1.39 0.70
C LEU A 73 -0.92 1.58 0.24
N VAL A 74 -1.60 2.52 0.87
CA VAL A 74 -2.96 2.96 0.52
C VAL A 74 -2.98 4.48 0.41
N ALA A 75 -3.45 4.97 -0.72
CA ALA A 75 -3.71 6.39 -0.95
C ALA A 75 -5.19 6.60 -1.29
N LEU A 76 -5.78 7.65 -0.72
CA LEU A 76 -7.18 8.02 -0.85
C LEU A 76 -7.31 9.48 -1.27
N THR A 77 -8.19 9.74 -2.23
CA THR A 77 -8.51 11.08 -2.72
C THR A 77 -10.02 11.25 -2.77
N GLN A 78 -10.53 12.33 -2.18
CA GLN A 78 -11.91 12.76 -2.37
C GLN A 78 -12.05 13.39 -3.75
N GLU A 79 -12.93 12.81 -4.55
CA GLU A 79 -13.21 13.28 -5.90
C GLU A 79 -14.30 14.35 -5.87
N THR A 80 -14.36 15.15 -6.93
CA THR A 80 -15.39 16.20 -7.06
C THR A 80 -16.81 15.65 -7.19
N ASP A 81 -16.95 14.36 -7.52
CA ASP A 81 -18.23 13.64 -7.57
C ASP A 81 -18.67 13.07 -6.20
N GLY A 82 -17.89 13.32 -5.14
CA GLY A 82 -18.19 12.88 -3.77
C GLY A 82 -17.71 11.46 -3.44
N ARG A 83 -17.20 10.71 -4.42
CA ARG A 83 -16.62 9.38 -4.20
C ARG A 83 -15.17 9.47 -3.74
N ILE A 84 -14.69 8.36 -3.21
CA ILE A 84 -13.31 8.21 -2.75
C ILE A 84 -12.57 7.33 -3.77
N SER A 85 -11.56 7.90 -4.41
CA SER A 85 -10.61 7.15 -5.23
C SER A 85 -9.59 6.48 -4.33
N LEU A 86 -9.35 5.19 -4.56
CA LEU A 86 -8.34 4.41 -3.86
C LEU A 86 -7.25 3.89 -4.80
N PHE A 87 -6.04 3.96 -4.28
CA PHE A 87 -4.84 3.45 -4.91
C PHE A 87 -4.06 2.61 -3.91
N VAL A 88 -3.81 1.34 -4.28
CA VAL A 88 -3.25 0.33 -3.37
C VAL A 88 -2.07 -0.36 -4.03
N GLN A 89 -0.93 -0.35 -3.35
CA GLN A 89 0.31 -0.96 -3.81
C GLN A 89 0.98 -1.78 -2.71
N VAL A 90 1.77 -2.76 -3.12
CA VAL A 90 2.67 -3.50 -2.24
C VAL A 90 4.09 -3.38 -2.76
N TYR A 91 5.01 -3.01 -1.86
CA TYR A 91 6.44 -2.88 -2.13
C TYR A 91 7.26 -3.86 -1.27
N PRO A 92 8.42 -4.31 -1.77
CA PRO A 92 9.39 -5.00 -0.93
C PRO A 92 9.90 -4.05 0.16
N ALA A 93 10.18 -4.57 1.36
CA ALA A 93 10.71 -3.79 2.46
C ALA A 93 12.04 -4.36 2.98
N MET A 94 12.63 -3.68 3.97
CA MET A 94 13.85 -4.12 4.67
C MET A 94 15.05 -4.40 3.77
N GLY A 95 15.18 -3.64 2.68
CA GLY A 95 16.33 -3.72 1.79
C GLY A 95 16.22 -4.80 0.71
N GLU A 96 15.04 -5.39 0.47
CA GLU A 96 14.78 -6.27 -0.67
C GLU A 96 14.54 -5.46 -1.97
N SER A 97 15.00 -5.98 -3.11
CA SER A 97 14.84 -5.32 -4.42
C SER A 97 13.51 -5.65 -5.10
N TYR A 98 12.99 -6.84 -4.83
CA TYR A 98 11.88 -7.43 -5.55
C TYR A 98 10.93 -8.10 -4.57
N LEU A 99 9.65 -8.12 -4.93
CA LEU A 99 8.68 -8.91 -4.21
C LEU A 99 9.00 -10.40 -4.35
N SER A 100 8.66 -11.15 -3.30
CA SER A 100 8.67 -12.61 -3.40
C SER A 100 7.74 -13.05 -4.51
N PRO A 101 8.11 -14.02 -5.36
CA PRO A 101 7.21 -14.55 -6.37
C PRO A 101 5.96 -15.14 -5.71
N HIS A 102 4.82 -15.08 -6.41
CA HIS A 102 3.54 -15.60 -5.95
C HIS A 102 2.95 -14.86 -4.73
N LEU A 103 3.43 -13.65 -4.45
CA LEU A 103 2.78 -12.75 -3.49
C LEU A 103 1.50 -12.22 -4.12
N LYS A 104 0.36 -12.47 -3.49
CA LYS A 104 -0.94 -12.00 -3.97
C LYS A 104 -1.40 -10.80 -3.16
N LEU A 105 -1.95 -9.81 -3.85
CA LEU A 105 -2.69 -8.69 -3.28
C LEU A 105 -4.11 -8.77 -3.83
N ILE A 106 -5.08 -8.84 -2.93
CA ILE A 106 -6.48 -9.12 -3.23
C ILE A 106 -7.36 -8.04 -2.61
N LEU A 107 -8.27 -7.47 -3.39
CA LEU A 107 -9.36 -6.63 -2.91
C LEU A 107 -10.62 -7.47 -2.77
N GLN A 108 -11.27 -7.37 -1.62
CA GLN A 108 -12.53 -8.06 -1.35
C GLN A 108 -13.62 -7.05 -0.94
N SER A 109 -14.86 -7.32 -1.35
CA SER A 109 -16.03 -6.65 -0.79
C SER A 109 -16.31 -7.12 0.63
N ASP A 110 -17.21 -6.46 1.35
CA ASP A 110 -17.95 -7.08 2.46
C ASP A 110 -19.22 -7.71 1.84
N PRO A 111 -19.30 -9.06 1.64
CA PRO A 111 -19.04 -10.13 2.61
C PRO A 111 -17.81 -11.04 2.33
N GLY A 112 -16.82 -10.58 1.59
CA GLY A 112 -15.57 -11.29 1.30
C GLY A 112 -15.39 -11.74 -0.16
N GLU A 113 -16.22 -11.26 -1.09
CA GLU A 113 -16.09 -11.59 -2.51
C GLU A 113 -14.85 -10.93 -3.10
N VAL A 114 -14.03 -11.69 -3.84
CA VAL A 114 -12.84 -11.17 -4.52
C VAL A 114 -13.25 -10.27 -5.69
N LEU A 115 -12.98 -8.97 -5.56
CA LEU A 115 -13.25 -7.98 -6.60
C LEU A 115 -12.06 -7.80 -7.54
N GLN A 116 -10.84 -7.88 -7.00
CA GLN A 116 -9.60 -7.79 -7.77
C GLN A 116 -8.49 -8.63 -7.13
N GLU A 117 -7.59 -9.15 -7.94
CA GLU A 117 -6.40 -9.87 -7.51
C GLU A 117 -5.23 -9.55 -8.45
N VAL A 118 -4.05 -9.36 -7.88
CA VAL A 118 -2.78 -9.25 -8.60
C VAL A 118 -1.74 -10.12 -7.90
N GLU A 119 -0.88 -10.78 -8.69
CA GLU A 119 0.16 -11.68 -8.19
C GLU A 119 1.52 -11.19 -8.68
N SER A 120 2.50 -11.16 -7.78
CA SER A 120 3.87 -10.81 -8.10
C SER A 120 4.59 -11.91 -8.86
N ARG A 121 5.43 -11.48 -9.78
CA ARG A 121 6.45 -12.26 -10.46
C ARG A 121 7.76 -11.99 -9.72
N GLY A 122 8.69 -12.94 -9.70
CA GLY A 122 9.93 -12.84 -8.90
C GLY A 122 10.90 -11.70 -9.26
N GLN A 123 10.52 -10.78 -10.16
CA GLN A 123 11.25 -9.57 -10.56
C GLN A 123 10.38 -8.31 -10.45
N ASP A 124 9.17 -8.41 -9.89
CA ASP A 124 8.30 -7.26 -9.70
C ASP A 124 8.81 -6.43 -8.52
N VAL A 125 9.13 -5.16 -8.81
CA VAL A 125 9.54 -4.17 -7.79
C VAL A 125 8.35 -3.63 -6.99
N CYS A 126 7.12 -3.83 -7.49
CA CYS A 126 5.86 -3.64 -6.78
C CYS A 126 4.73 -4.38 -7.52
N ILE A 127 3.62 -4.61 -6.83
CA ILE A 127 2.34 -4.98 -7.43
C ILE A 127 1.27 -4.00 -7.01
N GLN A 128 0.26 -3.82 -7.87
CA GLN A 128 -0.78 -2.81 -7.69
C GLN A 128 -2.13 -3.32 -8.16
N LEU A 129 -3.18 -2.97 -7.42
CA LEU A 129 -4.56 -3.15 -7.89
C LEU A 129 -4.92 -2.12 -8.97
N ARG A 130 -5.91 -2.43 -9.82
CA ARG A 130 -6.45 -1.39 -10.70
C ARG A 130 -7.13 -0.33 -9.83
N PRO A 131 -6.84 0.97 -10.01
CA PRO A 131 -7.48 2.03 -9.24
C PRO A 131 -8.99 1.88 -9.26
N PHE A 132 -9.63 2.10 -8.12
CA PHE A 132 -11.08 1.94 -7.97
C PHE A 132 -11.65 3.09 -7.15
N LYS A 133 -12.96 3.32 -7.29
CA LYS A 133 -13.69 4.35 -6.56
C LYS A 133 -14.80 3.71 -5.75
N VAL A 134 -15.02 4.23 -4.55
CA VAL A 134 -16.09 3.76 -3.65
C VAL A 134 -16.86 4.94 -3.07
N GLU A 135 -18.07 4.68 -2.60
CA GLU A 135 -18.85 5.68 -1.86
C GLU A 135 -18.30 5.81 -0.43
N PRO A 136 -18.40 6.99 0.20
CA PRO A 136 -18.15 7.12 1.63
C PRO A 136 -19.03 6.17 2.46
N GLY A 137 -18.44 5.58 3.50
CA GLY A 137 -19.01 4.50 4.30
C GLY A 137 -18.83 3.10 3.70
N THR A 138 -18.13 2.92 2.57
CA THR A 138 -17.98 1.59 1.95
C THR A 138 -17.02 0.72 2.76
N HIS A 139 -17.45 -0.52 3.03
CA HIS A 139 -16.65 -1.55 3.67
C HIS A 139 -15.96 -2.43 2.61
N PHE A 140 -14.66 -2.65 2.78
CA PHE A 140 -13.87 -3.58 1.95
C PHE A 140 -12.67 -4.10 2.72
N SER A 141 -12.02 -5.14 2.22
CA SER A 141 -10.76 -5.64 2.78
C SER A 141 -9.67 -5.79 1.73
N LEU A 142 -8.42 -5.60 2.15
CA LEU A 142 -7.23 -5.91 1.39
C LEU A 142 -6.56 -7.12 2.02
N GLN A 143 -6.38 -8.17 1.25
CA GLN A 143 -5.74 -9.40 1.68
C GLN A 143 -4.41 -9.59 0.94
N VAL A 144 -3.36 -9.86 1.70
CA VAL A 144 -2.03 -10.19 1.18
C VAL A 144 -1.71 -11.64 1.52
N ILE A 145 -1.35 -12.43 0.51
CA ILE A 145 -1.09 -13.87 0.65
C ILE A 145 0.29 -14.22 0.08
N LEU A 146 1.08 -14.99 0.84
CA LEU A 146 2.33 -15.61 0.38
C LEU A 146 2.43 -17.04 0.92
N GLY A 147 2.24 -18.02 0.03
CA GLY A 147 2.16 -19.43 0.44
C GLY A 147 0.97 -19.66 1.38
N GLU A 148 1.24 -20.15 2.59
CA GLU A 148 0.22 -20.42 3.62
C GLU A 148 -0.09 -19.19 4.48
N ILE A 149 0.65 -18.09 4.33
CA ILE A 149 0.50 -16.89 5.14
C ILE A 149 -0.49 -15.96 4.47
N SER A 150 -1.49 -15.53 5.23
CA SER A 150 -2.51 -14.58 4.79
C SER A 150 -2.69 -13.50 5.85
N ILE A 151 -2.56 -12.25 5.44
CA ILE A 151 -2.85 -11.07 6.27
C ILE A 151 -3.99 -10.31 5.62
N THR A 152 -5.00 -9.96 6.40
CA THR A 152 -6.17 -9.20 5.91
C THR A 152 -6.33 -7.92 6.71
N GLU A 153 -6.36 -6.80 6.01
CA GLU A 153 -6.66 -5.47 6.56
C GLU A 153 -8.08 -5.07 6.12
N SER A 154 -8.91 -4.66 7.07
CA SER A 154 -10.30 -4.23 6.81
C SER A 154 -10.40 -2.72 6.83
N PHE A 155 -11.19 -2.15 5.93
CA PHE A 155 -11.31 -0.70 5.75
C PHE A 155 -12.78 -0.29 5.74
N VAL A 156 -13.00 0.91 6.28
CA VAL A 156 -14.21 1.71 6.08
C VAL A 156 -13.72 3.11 5.75
N VAL A 157 -14.12 3.61 4.58
CA VAL A 157 -13.64 4.89 4.03
C VAL A 157 -14.80 5.82 3.76
#